data_AF-Q6CVR0-F1
#
_entry.id   AF-Q6CVR0-F1
#
_cell.length_a   1.000
_cell.length_b   1.000
_cell.length_c   1.000
_cell.angle_alpha   90.00
_cell.angle_beta   90.00
_cell.angle_gamma   90.00
#
_symmetry.space_group_name_H-M   'P 1'
#
loop_
_entity.id
_entity.type
_entity.pdbx_description
1 polymer ?
#
loop_
_entity_poly.entity_id
_entity_poly.type
_entity_poly.pdbx_seq_one_letter_code
_entity_poly.pdbx_strand_id
1 'polypeptide(L)'
;MPDFYTLLLGGSGLTGKSVLQQMLSLPSYFPVIDVPTLTSNLELNHHIIIITRSQFDLGTEVEKISSMFQKSDLVEWKCVFNESSNTISYSTTIHDLISICVNVEVTTIKEPDSTKWAQMIPHHIFINDPSADLSVISCLGSTSARSKRTGVARDWVDKILNLDILKAILNNDILSQKLSQYIIMTSFNNFAISRMFPYFKAKQELETNTQFLLQNHRASIVILRPGPLIGKHGSTSSFTVPELDDRLLHSILRYKKAIFHHYVRRMNEWKDVGIATRTSELVAQFSYNMPGAFFVGYPVKVLDCAHVIVTERVKHFKLPSLQPQKVTYFSSQQIDSYKAKNEIAHIY
;
A
#
# COMPACT_ATOMS: atom_id res chain seq x y z
N MET A 1 7.97 22.17 -8.89
CA MET A 1 6.94 21.21 -9.39
C MET A 1 5.74 21.27 -8.46
N PRO A 2 4.52 20.90 -8.89
CA PRO A 2 3.38 20.83 -7.97
C PRO A 2 3.62 19.77 -6.88
N ASP A 3 3.11 20.04 -5.68
CA ASP A 3 3.21 19.11 -4.56
C ASP A 3 2.27 17.90 -4.74
N PHE A 4 2.68 16.75 -4.20
CA PHE A 4 1.93 15.50 -4.30
C PHE A 4 1.18 15.25 -2.99
N TYR A 5 -0.10 14.94 -3.06
CA TYR A 5 -0.85 14.51 -1.89
C TYR A 5 -1.40 13.09 -2.09
N THR A 6 -1.11 12.21 -1.15
CA THR A 6 -1.68 10.85 -1.13
C THR A 6 -2.42 10.60 0.17
N LEU A 7 -3.72 10.33 0.09
CA LEU A 7 -4.48 9.78 1.21
C LEU A 7 -4.42 8.24 1.15
N LEU A 8 -3.68 7.62 2.05
CA LEU A 8 -3.56 6.17 2.18
C LEU A 8 -4.49 5.63 3.27
N LEU A 9 -5.50 4.87 2.86
CA LEU A 9 -6.43 4.20 3.77
C LEU A 9 -5.98 2.75 4.00
N GLY A 10 -5.83 2.37 5.27
CA GLY A 10 -5.44 1.01 5.63
C GLY A 10 -3.93 0.76 5.63
N GLY A 11 -3.11 1.80 5.86
CA GLY A 11 -1.64 1.70 5.92
C GLY A 11 -1.09 0.70 6.95
N SER A 12 -1.88 0.32 7.97
CA SER A 12 -1.54 -0.72 8.95
C SER A 12 -1.86 -2.16 8.49
N GLY A 13 -2.61 -2.31 7.40
CA GLY A 13 -2.91 -3.60 6.79
C GLY A 13 -1.76 -4.14 5.95
N LEU A 14 -1.82 -5.43 5.57
CA LEU A 14 -0.76 -6.10 4.81
C LEU A 14 -0.43 -5.35 3.51
N THR A 15 -1.42 -5.08 2.67
CA THR A 15 -1.19 -4.34 1.41
C THR A 15 -0.87 -2.87 1.64
N GLY A 16 -1.61 -2.18 2.52
CA GLY A 16 -1.38 -0.76 2.77
C GLY A 16 0.03 -0.48 3.29
N LYS A 17 0.57 -1.38 4.11
CA LYS A 17 1.96 -1.33 4.57
C LYS A 17 2.95 -1.47 3.41
N SER A 18 2.75 -2.45 2.53
CA SER A 18 3.62 -2.62 1.35
C SER A 18 3.52 -1.44 0.38
N VAL A 19 2.33 -0.86 0.18
CA VAL A 19 2.13 0.36 -0.62
C VAL A 19 2.91 1.52 -0.01
N LEU A 20 2.79 1.72 1.30
CA LEU A 20 3.53 2.77 1.99
C LEU A 20 5.04 2.57 1.86
N GLN A 21 5.53 1.35 2.09
CA GLN A 21 6.96 1.05 1.93
C GLN A 21 7.47 1.38 0.52
N GLN A 22 6.69 1.05 -0.51
CA GLN A 22 7.01 1.41 -1.89
C GLN A 22 7.01 2.94 -2.07
N MET A 23 5.99 3.66 -1.58
CA MET A 23 5.93 5.13 -1.69
C MET A 23 7.04 5.84 -0.93
N LEU A 24 7.50 5.29 0.19
CA LEU A 24 8.62 5.86 0.93
C LEU A 24 9.96 5.57 0.23
N SER A 25 10.03 4.59 -0.67
CA SER A 25 11.26 4.29 -1.42
C SER A 25 11.47 5.24 -2.61
N LEU A 26 12.68 5.81 -2.69
CA LEU A 26 13.17 6.62 -3.82
C LEU A 26 12.91 6.02 -5.23
N PRO A 27 13.07 4.70 -5.55
CA PRO A 27 12.75 4.17 -6.87
C PRO A 27 11.35 4.52 -7.36
N SER A 28 10.38 4.72 -6.46
CA SER A 28 9.03 5.14 -6.83
C SER A 28 8.96 6.54 -7.44
N TYR A 29 9.99 7.36 -7.27
CA TYR A 29 10.06 8.73 -7.79
C TYR A 29 10.95 8.83 -9.03
N PHE A 30 11.80 7.83 -9.32
CA PHE A 30 12.60 7.82 -10.55
C PHE A 30 11.78 7.98 -11.82
N PRO A 31 10.57 7.42 -11.96
CA PRO A 31 9.77 7.73 -13.12
C PRO A 31 9.48 9.22 -13.24
N VAL A 32 9.30 10.00 -12.17
CA VAL A 32 9.09 11.46 -12.22
C VAL A 32 10.39 12.21 -12.51
N ILE A 33 11.52 11.71 -12.01
CA ILE A 33 12.84 12.33 -12.12
C ILE A 33 13.47 11.90 -13.45
N ASP A 34 13.23 12.67 -14.51
CA ASP A 34 13.87 12.44 -15.80
C ASP A 34 15.27 13.07 -15.83
N VAL A 35 16.25 12.34 -15.28
CA VAL A 35 17.65 12.81 -15.12
C VAL A 35 18.26 13.38 -16.41
N PRO A 36 18.13 12.74 -17.59
CA PRO A 36 18.70 13.27 -18.83
C PRO A 36 18.12 14.60 -19.30
N THR A 37 16.90 14.95 -18.89
CA THR A 37 16.21 16.18 -19.36
C THR A 37 16.22 17.30 -18.32
N LEU A 38 16.82 17.07 -17.15
CA LEU A 38 16.93 18.06 -16.09
C LEU A 38 17.89 19.19 -16.48
N THR A 39 17.36 20.40 -16.55
CA THR A 39 18.12 21.63 -16.85
C THR A 39 18.26 22.57 -15.65
N SER A 40 17.60 22.26 -14.53
CA SER A 40 17.57 23.09 -13.32
C SER A 40 17.34 22.23 -12.07
N ASN A 41 17.54 22.83 -10.90
CA ASN A 41 17.31 22.16 -9.61
C ASN A 41 15.87 21.64 -9.52
N LEU A 42 15.74 20.40 -9.05
CA LEU A 42 14.45 19.74 -8.87
C LEU A 42 14.16 19.58 -7.40
N GLU A 43 13.03 20.13 -6.97
CA GLU A 43 12.45 19.88 -5.65
C GLU A 43 11.07 19.23 -5.84
N LEU A 44 10.90 18.08 -5.21
CA LEU A 44 9.70 17.26 -5.26
C LEU A 44 9.22 17.00 -3.84
N ASN A 45 8.05 17.53 -3.47
CA ASN A 45 7.46 17.30 -2.15
C ASN A 45 6.25 16.38 -2.24
N HIS A 46 6.26 15.29 -1.48
CA HIS A 46 5.16 14.34 -1.41
C HIS A 46 4.65 14.21 0.02
N HIS A 47 3.41 14.65 0.22
CA HIS A 47 2.68 14.54 1.47
C HIS A 47 1.82 13.28 1.47
N ILE A 48 2.14 12.34 2.34
CA ILE A 48 1.39 11.10 2.55
C ILE A 48 0.60 11.23 3.84
N ILE A 49 -0.73 11.17 3.73
CA ILE A 49 -1.64 11.21 4.86
C ILE A 49 -2.17 9.80 5.08
N ILE A 50 -1.90 9.23 6.26
CA ILE A 50 -2.31 7.88 6.62
C ILE A 50 -3.36 7.95 7.70
N ILE A 51 -4.53 7.36 7.45
CA ILE A 51 -5.55 7.17 8.48
C ILE A 51 -5.52 5.70 8.94
N THR A 52 -5.36 5.50 10.24
CA THR A 52 -5.18 4.16 10.82
C THR A 52 -5.84 4.03 12.20
N ARG A 53 -6.30 2.81 12.50
CA ARG A 53 -6.88 2.47 13.81
C ARG A 53 -5.83 2.29 14.90
N SER A 54 -4.62 1.91 14.52
CA SER A 54 -3.53 1.58 15.43
C SER A 54 -2.39 2.57 15.26
N GLN A 55 -1.57 2.69 16.30
CA GLN A 55 -0.30 3.40 16.21
C GLN A 55 0.52 2.81 15.06
N PHE A 56 1.11 3.70 14.28
CA PHE A 56 1.94 3.38 13.13
C PHE A 56 3.32 3.94 13.42
N ASP A 57 4.31 3.07 13.49
CA ASP A 57 5.69 3.44 13.75
C ASP A 57 6.41 3.63 12.40
N LEU A 58 6.49 4.90 11.98
CA LEU A 58 7.13 5.27 10.72
C LEU A 58 8.63 4.94 10.73
N GLY A 59 9.32 5.15 11.85
CA GLY A 59 10.76 4.92 11.98
C GLY A 59 11.14 3.49 11.60
N THR A 60 10.41 2.50 12.14
CA THR A 60 10.64 1.09 11.80
C THR A 60 10.37 0.72 10.34
N GLU A 61 9.54 1.50 9.63
CA GLU A 61 9.30 1.30 8.20
C GLU A 61 10.38 1.97 7.35
N VAL A 62 10.86 3.15 7.77
CA VAL A 62 11.96 3.86 7.12
C VAL A 62 13.27 3.09 7.25
N GLU A 63 13.59 2.54 8.42
CA GLU A 63 14.79 1.72 8.63
C GLU A 63 14.89 0.54 7.65
N LYS A 64 13.76 -0.15 7.42
CA LYS A 64 13.69 -1.27 6.46
C LYS A 64 14.02 -0.80 5.05
N ILE A 65 13.54 0.36 4.66
CA ILE A 65 13.76 0.92 3.33
C ILE A 65 15.20 1.39 3.17
N SER A 66 15.74 2.11 4.16
CA SER A 66 17.13 2.57 4.16
C SER A 66 18.12 1.41 4.03
N SER A 67 17.83 0.25 4.64
CA SER A 67 18.66 -0.95 4.47
C SER A 67 18.66 -1.53 3.04
N MET A 68 17.63 -1.24 2.24
CA MET A 68 17.56 -1.64 0.83
C MET A 68 18.32 -0.68 -0.09
N PHE A 69 18.54 0.58 0.33
CA PHE A 69 19.16 1.64 -0.49
C PHE A 69 20.67 1.56 -0.64
N GLN A 70 21.38 0.96 0.32
CA GLN A 70 22.85 0.92 0.36
C GLN A 70 23.49 0.04 -0.74
N LYS A 71 22.78 -0.25 -1.84
CA LYS A 71 23.18 -1.18 -2.90
C LYS A 71 22.95 -0.65 -4.34
N SER A 72 22.82 0.67 -4.53
CA SER A 72 22.63 1.25 -5.87
C SER A 72 23.91 1.92 -6.37
N ASP A 73 24.43 1.44 -7.51
CA ASP A 73 25.81 1.72 -7.98
C ASP A 73 25.97 2.98 -8.85
N LEU A 74 24.90 3.74 -9.13
CA LEU A 74 24.95 4.75 -10.20
C LEU A 74 25.01 6.22 -9.72
N VAL A 75 24.50 6.53 -8.54
CA VAL A 75 24.51 7.90 -7.96
C VAL A 75 24.48 7.81 -6.43
N GLU A 76 25.37 8.55 -5.75
CA GLU A 76 25.32 8.65 -4.28
C GLU A 76 24.12 9.51 -3.86
N TRP A 77 23.08 8.85 -3.35
CA TRP A 77 21.93 9.51 -2.75
C TRP A 77 22.11 9.63 -1.25
N LYS A 78 21.98 10.84 -0.72
CA LYS A 78 21.90 11.10 0.71
C LYS A 78 20.45 10.98 1.17
N CYS A 79 20.17 10.02 2.05
CA CYS A 79 18.88 9.84 2.72
C CYS A 79 18.97 10.37 4.15
N VAL A 80 18.06 11.27 4.54
CA VAL A 80 17.93 11.77 5.91
C VAL A 80 16.49 11.58 6.36
N PHE A 81 16.29 10.95 7.51
CA PHE A 81 14.99 10.87 8.16
C PHE A 81 14.95 11.81 9.36
N ASN A 82 13.98 12.73 9.36
CA ASN A 82 13.69 13.60 10.48
C ASN A 82 12.47 13.07 11.23
N GLU A 83 12.71 12.46 12.40
CA GLU A 83 11.66 11.92 13.26
C GLU A 83 10.68 12.98 13.77
N SER A 84 11.15 14.21 14.00
CA SER A 84 10.32 15.27 14.57
C SER A 84 9.25 15.77 13.60
N SER A 85 9.57 15.80 12.30
CA SER A 85 8.67 16.22 11.23
C SER A 85 8.08 15.06 10.43
N ASN A 86 8.45 13.81 10.76
CA ASN A 86 8.12 12.62 9.98
C ASN A 86 8.43 12.78 8.49
N THR A 87 9.57 13.40 8.17
CA THR A 87 9.99 13.69 6.80
C THR A 87 11.21 12.86 6.41
N ILE A 88 11.16 12.26 5.23
CA ILE A 88 12.29 11.58 4.60
C ILE A 88 12.76 12.45 3.45
N SER A 89 14.02 12.88 3.47
CA SER A 89 14.61 13.67 2.40
C SER A 89 15.68 12.84 1.68
N TYR A 90 15.49 12.65 0.38
CA TYR A 90 16.48 12.12 -0.52
C TYR A 90 17.10 13.27 -1.30
N SER A 91 18.42 13.36 -1.32
CA SER A 91 19.13 14.40 -2.06
C SER A 91 20.32 13.84 -2.80
N THR A 92 20.58 14.39 -3.97
CA THR A 92 21.81 14.14 -4.72
C THR A 92 22.15 15.36 -5.58
N THR A 93 23.38 15.41 -6.06
CA THR A 93 23.84 16.46 -6.95
C THR A 93 24.44 15.82 -8.20
N ILE A 94 23.98 16.26 -9.36
CA ILE A 94 24.46 15.76 -10.64
C ILE A 94 25.46 16.77 -11.20
N HIS A 95 26.67 16.29 -11.50
CA HIS A 95 27.78 17.08 -12.05
C HIS A 95 28.07 18.37 -11.25
N ASP A 96 27.86 18.35 -9.93
CA ASP A 96 28.01 19.52 -9.03
C ASP A 96 27.18 20.77 -9.40
N LEU A 97 26.22 20.64 -10.33
CA LEU A 97 25.47 21.77 -10.89
C LEU A 97 23.97 21.70 -10.61
N ILE A 98 23.40 20.49 -10.61
CA ILE A 98 21.95 20.30 -10.47
C ILE A 98 21.66 19.54 -9.19
N SER A 99 20.98 20.19 -8.24
CA SER A 99 20.50 19.53 -7.04
C SER A 99 19.13 18.89 -7.28
N ILE A 100 19.00 17.62 -6.92
CA ILE A 100 17.71 16.93 -6.89
C ILE A 100 17.38 16.65 -5.42
N CYS A 101 16.21 17.09 -4.98
CA CYS A 101 15.68 16.85 -3.66
C CYS A 101 14.27 16.27 -3.75
N VAL A 102 14.05 15.14 -3.07
CA VAL A 102 12.75 14.49 -2.91
C VAL A 102 12.43 14.45 -1.43
N ASN A 103 11.43 15.21 -1.01
CA ASN A 103 10.92 15.24 0.35
C ASN A 103 9.64 14.44 0.43
N VAL A 104 9.59 13.49 1.35
CA VAL A 104 8.40 12.68 1.63
C VAL A 104 7.97 12.93 3.06
N GLU A 105 6.90 13.69 3.24
CA GLU A 105 6.32 14.00 4.54
C GLU A 105 5.18 13.02 4.84
N VAL A 106 5.20 12.39 6.00
CA VAL A 106 4.16 11.43 6.40
C VAL A 106 3.39 11.94 7.61
N THR A 107 2.13 12.28 7.39
CA THR A 107 1.18 12.61 8.46
C THR A 107 0.36 11.39 8.83
N THR A 108 0.41 10.96 10.10
CA THR A 108 -0.39 9.84 10.59
C THR A 108 -1.53 10.33 11.49
N ILE A 109 -2.76 10.02 11.10
CA ILE A 109 -3.97 10.30 11.87
C ILE A 109 -4.42 8.99 12.53
N LYS A 110 -4.28 8.92 13.86
CA LYS A 110 -4.74 7.78 14.66
C LYS A 110 -6.17 8.01 15.10
N GLU A 111 -7.10 7.31 14.47
CA GLU A 111 -8.50 7.25 14.90
C GLU A 111 -8.92 5.77 14.99
N PRO A 112 -9.01 5.20 16.21
CA PRO A 112 -9.42 3.82 16.43
C PRO A 112 -10.82 3.49 15.86
N ASP A 113 -11.74 4.46 15.90
CA ASP A 113 -13.10 4.31 15.42
C ASP A 113 -13.24 4.74 13.95
N SER A 114 -13.22 3.74 13.07
CA SER A 114 -13.32 3.98 11.64
C SER A 114 -14.63 4.62 11.18
N THR A 115 -15.69 4.61 11.99
CA THR A 115 -16.96 5.26 11.63
C THR A 115 -16.81 6.78 11.51
N LYS A 116 -15.80 7.36 12.17
CA LYS A 116 -15.52 8.79 12.16
C LYS A 116 -14.63 9.25 11.01
N TRP A 117 -13.95 8.32 10.33
CA TRP A 117 -12.90 8.66 9.36
C TRP A 117 -13.39 9.55 8.22
N ALA A 118 -14.59 9.25 7.68
CA ALA A 118 -15.18 10.07 6.62
C ALA A 118 -15.39 11.52 7.05
N GLN A 119 -15.87 11.75 8.28
CA GLN A 119 -16.12 13.08 8.83
C GLN A 119 -14.82 13.84 9.15
N MET A 120 -13.76 13.11 9.51
CA MET A 120 -12.48 13.69 9.89
C MET A 120 -11.65 14.18 8.69
N ILE A 121 -11.74 13.51 7.54
CA ILE A 121 -10.91 13.80 6.36
C ILE A 121 -10.93 15.29 5.96
N PRO A 122 -12.09 15.94 5.79
CA PRO A 122 -12.13 17.37 5.42
C PRO A 122 -11.45 18.31 6.42
N HIS A 123 -11.33 17.91 7.69
CA HIS A 123 -10.77 18.74 8.75
C HIS A 123 -9.25 18.58 8.89
N HIS A 124 -8.71 17.45 8.42
CA HIS A 124 -7.29 17.12 8.58
C HIS A 124 -6.51 17.21 7.27
N ILE A 125 -7.18 17.22 6.11
CA ILE A 125 -6.53 17.35 4.81
C ILE A 125 -6.74 18.77 4.31
N PHE A 126 -5.67 19.55 4.29
CA PHE A 126 -5.66 20.90 3.78
C PHE A 126 -4.60 21.02 2.69
N ILE A 127 -5.04 21.34 1.46
CA ILE A 127 -4.18 21.45 0.29
C ILE A 127 -4.24 22.89 -0.19
N ASN A 128 -3.21 23.67 0.13
CA ASN A 128 -3.12 25.09 -0.24
C ASN A 128 -2.65 25.30 -1.68
N ASP A 129 -1.81 24.41 -2.19
CA ASP A 129 -1.22 24.57 -3.51
C ASP A 129 -2.31 24.42 -4.59
N PRO A 130 -2.57 25.47 -5.41
CA PRO A 130 -3.56 25.43 -6.49
C PRO A 130 -3.22 24.37 -7.56
N SER A 131 -1.96 24.02 -7.71
CA SER A 131 -1.45 23.05 -8.69
C SER A 131 -1.31 21.63 -8.15
N ALA A 132 -1.47 21.42 -6.84
CA ALA A 132 -1.39 20.11 -6.22
C ALA A 132 -2.56 19.21 -6.60
N ASP A 133 -2.26 17.92 -6.70
CA ASP A 133 -3.20 16.86 -6.98
C ASP A 133 -3.29 15.89 -5.79
N LEU A 134 -4.51 15.42 -5.51
CA LEU A 134 -4.82 14.44 -4.48
C LEU A 134 -5.09 13.07 -5.11
N SER A 135 -4.29 12.09 -4.73
CA SER A 135 -4.54 10.67 -4.99
C SER A 135 -5.06 10.00 -3.73
N VAL A 136 -6.13 9.23 -3.85
CA VAL A 136 -6.69 8.45 -2.73
C VAL A 136 -6.46 6.98 -3.02
N ILE A 137 -5.78 6.29 -2.09
CA ILE A 137 -5.46 4.87 -2.21
C ILE A 137 -6.17 4.13 -1.09
N SER A 138 -7.15 3.30 -1.44
CA SER A 138 -7.78 2.40 -0.50
C SER A 138 -7.24 0.99 -0.55
N CYS A 139 -6.57 0.62 0.54
CA CYS A 139 -6.19 -0.76 0.87
C CYS A 139 -7.06 -1.31 2.01
N LEU A 140 -8.27 -0.76 2.22
CA LEU A 140 -9.16 -1.18 3.29
C LEU A 140 -9.69 -2.59 3.06
N GLY A 141 -9.56 -3.41 4.10
CA GLY A 141 -10.13 -4.74 4.15
C GLY A 141 -10.24 -5.25 5.58
N SER A 142 -11.20 -6.15 5.81
CA SER A 142 -11.41 -6.77 7.13
C SER A 142 -11.30 -8.29 7.07
N THR A 143 -10.54 -8.88 7.99
CA THR A 143 -10.51 -10.34 8.17
C THR A 143 -11.71 -10.82 8.98
N SER A 144 -12.09 -12.10 8.85
CA SER A 144 -13.20 -12.67 9.62
C SER A 144 -12.91 -12.62 11.12
N ALA A 145 -11.67 -12.89 11.52
CA ALA A 145 -11.22 -12.78 12.90
C ALA A 145 -11.35 -11.34 13.42
N ARG A 146 -10.93 -10.35 12.62
CA ARG A 146 -11.00 -8.93 13.02
C ARG A 146 -12.45 -8.44 13.12
N SER A 147 -13.31 -8.83 12.17
CA SER A 147 -14.74 -8.52 12.22
C SER A 147 -15.42 -9.09 13.47
N LYS A 148 -15.12 -10.35 13.84
CA LYS A 148 -15.62 -10.95 15.09
C LYS A 148 -15.10 -10.23 16.34
N ARG A 149 -13.81 -9.85 16.35
CA ARG A 149 -13.18 -9.15 17.49
C ARG A 149 -13.72 -7.74 17.71
N THR A 150 -14.02 -7.02 16.62
CA THR A 150 -14.47 -5.62 16.71
C THR A 150 -15.98 -5.46 16.65
N GLY A 151 -16.75 -6.51 16.35
CA GLY A 151 -18.20 -6.44 16.15
C GLY A 151 -18.64 -5.68 14.88
N VAL A 152 -17.69 -5.24 14.05
CA VAL A 152 -17.97 -4.48 12.83
C VAL A 152 -18.09 -5.45 11.65
N ALA A 153 -19.18 -5.35 10.90
CA ALA A 153 -19.41 -6.19 9.73
C ALA A 153 -18.32 -6.00 8.66
N ARG A 154 -17.91 -7.09 8.00
CA ARG A 154 -16.89 -7.04 6.94
C ARG A 154 -17.34 -6.18 5.77
N ASP A 155 -18.58 -6.34 5.32
CA ASP A 155 -19.20 -5.54 4.26
C ASP A 155 -19.18 -4.03 4.58
N TRP A 156 -19.34 -3.66 5.85
CA TRP A 156 -19.26 -2.27 6.25
C TRP A 156 -17.85 -1.68 6.01
N VAL A 157 -16.78 -2.39 6.37
CA VAL A 157 -15.41 -1.93 6.11
C VAL A 157 -15.07 -2.03 4.62
N ASP A 158 -15.44 -3.15 3.99
CA ASP A 158 -15.06 -3.46 2.62
C ASP A 158 -15.77 -2.58 1.59
N LYS A 159 -16.97 -2.08 1.89
CA LYS A 159 -17.80 -1.29 0.97
C LYS A 159 -18.20 0.07 1.56
N ILE A 160 -18.93 0.08 2.68
CA ILE A 160 -19.59 1.28 3.20
C ILE A 160 -18.56 2.37 3.56
N LEU A 161 -17.55 2.02 4.36
CA LEU A 161 -16.50 2.96 4.76
C LEU A 161 -15.75 3.56 3.57
N ASN A 162 -15.43 2.75 2.56
CA ASN A 162 -14.79 3.23 1.34
C ASN A 162 -15.64 4.28 0.61
N LEU A 163 -16.93 4.00 0.46
CA LEU A 163 -17.88 4.91 -0.20
C LEU A 163 -18.13 6.17 0.62
N ASP A 164 -18.22 6.06 1.95
CA ASP A 164 -18.45 7.22 2.82
C ASP A 164 -17.23 8.16 2.81
N ILE A 165 -16.02 7.62 2.79
CA ILE A 165 -14.80 8.41 2.62
C ILE A 165 -14.78 9.11 1.26
N LEU A 166 -15.06 8.39 0.17
CA LEU A 166 -15.11 8.99 -1.16
C LEU A 166 -16.17 10.11 -1.22
N LYS A 167 -17.37 9.89 -0.68
CA LYS A 167 -18.41 10.91 -0.58
C LYS A 167 -17.97 12.11 0.24
N ALA A 168 -17.27 11.91 1.35
CA ALA A 168 -16.77 13.02 2.16
C ALA A 168 -15.76 13.88 1.40
N ILE A 169 -14.93 13.27 0.55
CA ILE A 169 -14.01 13.99 -0.33
C ILE A 169 -14.77 14.74 -1.42
N LEU A 170 -15.74 14.11 -2.06
CA LEU A 170 -16.53 14.71 -3.14
C LEU A 170 -17.47 15.83 -2.66
N ASN A 171 -17.98 15.72 -1.43
CA ASN A 171 -18.83 16.75 -0.83
C ASN A 171 -18.05 17.97 -0.32
N ASN A 172 -16.72 17.93 -0.35
CA ASN A 172 -15.86 19.06 -0.03
C ASN A 172 -15.31 19.65 -1.33
N ASP A 173 -15.74 20.86 -1.69
CA ASP A 173 -15.39 21.47 -2.98
C ASP A 173 -13.87 21.56 -3.22
N ILE A 174 -13.10 21.88 -2.18
CA ILE A 174 -11.64 22.01 -2.26
C ILE A 174 -11.03 20.64 -2.56
N LEU A 175 -11.36 19.61 -1.78
CA LEU A 175 -10.79 18.27 -1.96
C LEU A 175 -11.29 17.60 -3.26
N SER A 176 -12.56 17.80 -3.63
CA SER A 176 -13.12 17.28 -4.87
C SER A 176 -12.39 17.86 -6.08
N GLN A 177 -12.15 19.18 -6.10
CA GLN A 177 -11.38 19.80 -7.19
C GLN A 177 -9.96 19.26 -7.27
N LYS A 178 -9.34 18.89 -6.14
CA LYS A 178 -7.97 18.33 -6.07
C LYS A 178 -7.89 16.85 -6.41
N LEU A 179 -8.99 16.10 -6.30
CA LEU A 179 -9.00 14.67 -6.55
C LEU A 179 -8.68 14.37 -8.02
N SER A 180 -7.48 13.83 -8.26
CA SER A 180 -7.01 13.45 -9.59
C SER A 180 -7.14 11.95 -9.84
N GLN A 181 -7.03 11.13 -8.79
CA GLN A 181 -7.04 9.68 -8.92
C GLN A 181 -7.61 8.99 -7.68
N TYR A 182 -8.41 7.96 -7.91
CA TYR A 182 -8.94 7.06 -6.90
C TYR A 182 -8.50 5.61 -7.20
N ILE A 183 -7.59 5.07 -6.38
CA ILE A 183 -7.07 3.72 -6.49
C ILE A 183 -7.72 2.84 -5.42
N ILE A 184 -8.35 1.74 -5.84
CA ILE A 184 -8.96 0.78 -4.91
C ILE A 184 -8.45 -0.63 -5.17
N MET A 185 -8.16 -1.34 -4.07
CA MET A 185 -7.93 -2.77 -4.11
C MET A 185 -9.20 -3.50 -3.70
N THR A 186 -9.71 -4.33 -4.61
CA THR A 186 -10.88 -5.17 -4.37
C THR A 186 -10.44 -6.62 -4.26
N SER A 187 -11.04 -7.50 -5.04
CA SER A 187 -10.68 -8.91 -5.15
C SER A 187 -11.02 -9.38 -6.54
N PHE A 188 -10.49 -10.55 -6.93
CA PHE A 188 -10.91 -11.18 -8.17
C PHE A 188 -12.44 -11.26 -8.20
N ASN A 189 -13.03 -10.82 -9.31
CA ASN A 189 -14.46 -10.66 -9.45
C ASN A 189 -14.88 -11.43 -10.70
N ASN A 190 -15.54 -12.57 -10.51
CA ASN A 190 -16.26 -13.29 -11.56
C ASN A 190 -17.75 -13.20 -11.23
N PHE A 191 -18.56 -12.84 -12.23
CA PHE A 191 -20.01 -12.68 -12.10
C PHE A 191 -20.69 -13.87 -11.39
N ALA A 192 -20.28 -15.10 -11.67
CA ALA A 192 -20.84 -16.29 -11.03
C ALA A 192 -20.56 -16.35 -9.51
N ILE A 193 -19.36 -15.95 -9.10
CA ILE A 193 -18.88 -16.05 -7.72
C ILE A 193 -19.45 -14.91 -6.88
N SER A 194 -19.57 -13.72 -7.47
CA SER A 194 -20.21 -12.55 -6.84
C SER A 194 -21.70 -12.78 -6.57
N ARG A 195 -22.36 -13.69 -7.30
CA ARG A 195 -23.75 -14.09 -7.02
C ARG A 195 -23.86 -15.09 -5.87
N MET A 196 -22.86 -15.94 -5.66
CA MET A 196 -22.90 -17.01 -4.65
C MET A 196 -22.32 -16.58 -3.29
N PHE A 197 -21.37 -15.66 -3.28
CA PHE A 197 -20.60 -15.31 -2.09
C PHE A 197 -20.73 -13.82 -1.73
N PRO A 198 -21.29 -13.48 -0.54
CA PRO A 198 -21.52 -12.09 -0.13
C PRO A 198 -20.28 -11.20 -0.15
N TYR A 199 -19.10 -11.78 0.12
CA TYR A 199 -17.82 -11.06 0.07
C TYR A 199 -17.52 -10.48 -1.32
N PHE A 200 -17.67 -11.30 -2.37
CA PHE A 200 -17.41 -10.87 -3.74
C PHE A 200 -18.50 -9.93 -4.25
N LYS A 201 -19.75 -10.13 -3.83
CA LYS A 201 -20.86 -9.21 -4.08
C LYS A 201 -20.55 -7.80 -3.57
N ALA A 202 -20.13 -7.68 -2.31
CA ALA A 202 -19.80 -6.40 -1.69
C ALA A 202 -18.68 -5.65 -2.43
N LYS A 203 -17.64 -6.37 -2.86
CA LYS A 203 -16.53 -5.79 -3.64
C LYS A 203 -16.98 -5.37 -5.04
N GLN A 204 -17.85 -6.13 -5.71
CA GLN A 204 -18.45 -5.74 -6.98
C GLN A 204 -19.31 -4.48 -6.84
N GLU A 205 -20.16 -4.42 -5.80
CA GLU A 205 -20.98 -3.23 -5.51
C GLU A 205 -20.12 -2.00 -5.25
N LEU A 206 -18.99 -2.15 -4.53
CA LEU A 206 -18.03 -1.07 -4.34
C LEU A 206 -17.50 -0.53 -5.68
N GLU A 207 -17.09 -1.41 -6.60
CA GLU A 207 -16.58 -1.02 -7.92
C GLU A 207 -17.62 -0.24 -8.73
N THR A 208 -18.85 -0.76 -8.79
CA THR A 208 -19.95 -0.12 -9.52
C THR A 208 -20.32 1.23 -8.91
N ASN A 209 -20.47 1.30 -7.58
CA ASN A 209 -20.85 2.52 -6.89
C ASN A 209 -19.75 3.59 -6.97
N THR A 210 -18.48 3.18 -6.93
CA THR A 210 -17.34 4.10 -7.12
C THR A 210 -17.36 4.71 -8.52
N GLN A 211 -17.56 3.88 -9.55
CA GLN A 211 -17.66 4.36 -10.93
C GLN A 211 -18.84 5.31 -11.11
N PHE A 212 -19.99 4.99 -10.52
CA PHE A 212 -21.17 5.85 -10.57
C PHE A 212 -20.93 7.20 -9.89
N LEU A 213 -20.36 7.22 -8.69
CA LEU A 213 -20.07 8.47 -7.96
C LEU A 213 -19.08 9.37 -8.70
N LEU A 214 -18.14 8.77 -9.42
CA LEU A 214 -17.11 9.50 -10.16
C LEU A 214 -17.46 9.71 -11.64
N GLN A 215 -18.62 9.28 -12.13
CA GLN A 215 -18.96 9.28 -13.56
C GLN A 215 -18.87 10.68 -14.21
N ASN A 216 -19.18 11.73 -13.44
CA ASN A 216 -19.11 13.12 -13.89
C ASN A 216 -17.89 13.87 -13.31
N HIS A 217 -16.92 13.15 -12.74
CA HIS A 217 -15.74 13.71 -12.08
C HIS A 217 -14.48 13.54 -12.96
N ARG A 218 -13.53 14.49 -12.86
CA ARG A 218 -12.24 14.44 -13.59
C ARG A 218 -11.28 13.34 -13.15
N ALA A 219 -11.61 12.62 -12.08
CA ALA A 219 -10.66 11.71 -11.42
C ALA A 219 -10.59 10.38 -12.16
N SER A 220 -9.37 9.89 -12.40
CA SER A 220 -9.17 8.54 -12.91
C SER A 220 -9.42 7.49 -11.83
N ILE A 221 -9.85 6.30 -12.25
CA ILE A 221 -10.14 5.21 -11.33
C ILE A 221 -9.23 4.03 -11.67
N VAL A 222 -8.49 3.54 -10.68
CA VAL A 222 -7.66 2.34 -10.83
C VAL A 222 -8.16 1.26 -9.89
N ILE A 223 -8.59 0.13 -10.45
CA ILE A 223 -9.19 -0.97 -9.71
C ILE A 223 -8.30 -2.20 -9.84
N LEU A 224 -7.69 -2.61 -8.73
CA LEU A 224 -6.93 -3.85 -8.65
C LEU A 224 -7.85 -4.97 -8.17
N ARG A 225 -7.95 -6.05 -8.94
CA ARG A 225 -8.73 -7.25 -8.63
C ARG A 225 -7.80 -8.44 -8.36
N PRO A 226 -7.00 -8.41 -7.28
CA PRO A 226 -6.09 -9.50 -6.98
C PRO A 226 -6.85 -10.76 -6.55
N GLY A 227 -6.28 -11.91 -6.87
CA GLY A 227 -6.64 -13.19 -6.28
C GLY A 227 -6.12 -13.30 -4.85
N PRO A 228 -5.97 -14.53 -4.32
CA PRO A 228 -5.35 -14.77 -3.03
C PRO A 228 -3.97 -14.09 -2.93
N LEU A 229 -3.77 -13.33 -1.87
CA LEU A 229 -2.54 -12.56 -1.68
C LEU A 229 -1.45 -13.41 -1.01
N ILE A 230 -0.27 -13.40 -1.62
CA ILE A 230 0.95 -13.99 -1.05
C ILE A 230 1.64 -12.92 -0.24
N GLY A 231 1.57 -13.07 1.07
CA GLY A 231 2.19 -12.22 2.06
C GLY A 231 1.92 -12.78 3.44
N LYS A 232 2.51 -12.18 4.47
CA LYS A 232 2.31 -12.61 5.84
C LYS A 232 1.76 -11.44 6.64
N HIS A 233 0.56 -11.60 7.19
CA HIS A 233 0.07 -10.71 8.22
C HIS A 233 0.92 -10.87 9.49
N GLY A 234 1.15 -9.79 10.24
CA GLY A 234 1.95 -9.80 11.48
C GLY A 234 3.47 -9.92 11.26
N SER A 235 4.24 -9.82 12.35
CA SER A 235 5.69 -9.99 12.30
C SER A 235 6.05 -11.47 12.43
N THR A 236 6.67 -12.09 11.42
CA THR A 236 7.39 -13.36 11.67
C THR A 236 8.66 -13.03 12.43
N SER A 237 8.69 -13.30 13.74
CA SER A 237 9.97 -13.33 14.45
C SER A 237 10.80 -14.46 13.88
N SER A 238 12.01 -14.15 13.41
CA SER A 238 12.99 -15.19 13.08
C SER A 238 13.22 -16.05 14.32
N PHE A 239 13.36 -17.35 14.11
CA PHE A 239 13.84 -18.22 15.19
C PHE A 239 15.30 -17.86 15.45
N THR A 240 15.56 -17.25 16.61
CA THR A 240 16.93 -16.99 17.04
C THR A 240 17.48 -18.28 17.64
N VAL A 241 18.43 -18.88 16.95
CA VAL A 241 19.20 -20.03 17.45
C VAL A 241 19.99 -19.56 18.68
N PRO A 242 19.77 -20.13 19.87
CA PRO A 242 20.58 -19.80 21.04
C PRO A 242 22.05 -20.16 20.79
N GLU A 243 22.98 -19.33 21.27
CA GLU A 243 24.40 -19.66 21.27
C GLU A 243 24.65 -20.93 22.09
N LEU A 244 25.45 -21.85 21.54
CA LEU A 244 25.88 -23.05 22.23
C LEU A 244 26.92 -22.70 23.29
N ASP A 245 26.78 -23.31 24.46
CA ASP A 245 27.77 -23.29 25.52
C ASP A 245 28.48 -24.64 25.66
N ASP A 246 29.58 -24.67 26.41
CA ASP A 246 30.37 -25.89 26.66
C ASP A 246 29.59 -26.97 27.44
N ARG A 247 28.38 -26.65 27.93
CA ARG A 247 27.53 -27.55 28.71
C ARG A 247 26.39 -28.07 27.85
N LEU A 248 26.66 -29.16 27.12
CA LEU A 248 25.74 -29.80 26.18
C LEU A 248 24.29 -29.96 26.70
N LEU A 249 24.10 -30.36 27.96
CA LEU A 249 22.78 -30.55 28.56
C LEU A 249 22.04 -29.22 28.78
N HIS A 250 22.76 -28.17 29.15
CA HIS A 250 22.22 -26.82 29.33
C HIS A 250 21.91 -26.17 27.96
N SER A 251 22.78 -26.36 26.97
CA SER A 251 22.50 -26.01 25.57
C SER A 251 21.23 -26.67 25.02
N ILE A 252 21.04 -27.98 25.27
CA ILE A 252 19.81 -28.69 24.86
C ILE A 252 18.57 -28.09 25.54
N LEU A 253 18.63 -27.78 26.84
CA LEU A 253 17.51 -27.18 27.56
C LEU A 253 17.19 -25.78 27.05
N ARG A 254 18.20 -24.95 26.77
CA ARG A 254 18.03 -23.63 26.14
C ARG A 254 17.38 -23.75 24.76
N TYR A 255 17.82 -24.71 23.95
CA TYR A 255 17.26 -24.96 22.63
C TYR A 255 15.79 -25.38 22.69
N LYS A 256 15.45 -26.35 23.57
CA LYS A 256 14.06 -26.76 23.82
C LYS A 256 13.21 -25.59 24.28
N LYS A 257 13.72 -24.75 25.19
CA LYS A 257 13.02 -23.55 25.66
C LYS A 257 12.79 -22.57 24.50
N ALA A 258 13.80 -22.30 23.68
CA ALA A 258 13.67 -21.41 22.52
C ALA A 258 12.65 -21.92 21.50
N ILE A 259 12.68 -23.23 21.18
CA ILE A 259 11.69 -23.88 20.31
C ILE A 259 10.28 -23.69 20.89
N PHE A 260 10.09 -23.99 22.17
CA PHE A 260 8.78 -23.85 22.81
C PHE A 260 8.28 -22.39 22.76
N HIS A 261 9.13 -21.41 23.09
CA HIS A 261 8.77 -19.99 22.99
C HIS A 261 8.42 -19.60 21.56
N HIS A 262 9.16 -20.12 20.56
CA HIS A 262 8.86 -19.89 19.16
C HIS A 262 7.49 -20.45 18.76
N TYR A 263 7.15 -21.68 19.18
CA TYR A 263 5.84 -22.27 18.90
C TYR A 263 4.70 -21.54 19.62
N VAL A 264 4.85 -21.20 20.90
CA VAL A 264 3.85 -20.44 21.66
C VAL A 264 3.61 -19.07 21.01
N ARG A 265 4.67 -18.37 20.63
CA ARG A 265 4.56 -17.09 19.91
C ARG A 265 3.85 -17.24 18.58
N ARG A 266 4.20 -18.27 17.80
CA ARG A 266 3.54 -18.57 16.52
C ARG A 266 2.06 -18.90 16.70
N MET A 267 1.68 -19.63 17.74
CA MET A 267 0.27 -19.88 18.06
C MET A 267 -0.48 -18.60 18.43
N ASN A 268 0.13 -17.71 19.22
CA ASN A 268 -0.44 -16.41 19.55
C ASN A 268 -0.63 -15.55 18.29
N GLU A 269 0.35 -15.51 17.40
CA GLU A 269 0.24 -14.82 16.10
C GLU A 269 -0.89 -15.39 15.23
N TRP A 270 -1.07 -16.71 15.22
CA TRP A 270 -2.16 -17.35 14.48
C TRP A 270 -3.53 -17.02 15.08
N LYS A 271 -3.62 -16.91 16.41
CA LYS A 271 -4.82 -16.47 17.11
C LYS A 271 -5.16 -15.02 16.79
N ASP A 272 -4.15 -14.13 16.76
CA ASP A 272 -4.35 -12.70 16.48
C ASP A 272 -4.74 -12.41 15.03
N VAL A 273 -4.08 -13.07 14.07
CA VAL A 273 -4.39 -12.92 12.63
C VAL A 273 -5.67 -13.67 12.25
N GLY A 274 -5.89 -14.83 12.86
CA GLY A 274 -6.95 -15.78 12.56
C GLY A 274 -6.46 -16.96 11.71
N ILE A 275 -6.80 -18.17 12.14
CA ILE A 275 -6.38 -19.43 11.51
C ILE A 275 -6.78 -19.46 10.03
N ALA A 276 -8.01 -19.08 9.70
CA ALA A 276 -8.49 -19.08 8.31
C ALA A 276 -7.64 -18.17 7.39
N THR A 277 -7.22 -17.00 7.89
CA THR A 277 -6.34 -16.09 7.15
C THR A 277 -4.97 -16.72 6.95
N ARG A 278 -4.39 -17.35 7.98
CA ARG A 278 -3.09 -18.05 7.86
C ARG A 278 -3.14 -19.23 6.90
N THR A 279 -4.20 -20.04 6.96
CA THR A 279 -4.38 -21.14 6.01
C THR A 279 -4.51 -20.62 4.59
N SER A 280 -5.23 -19.51 4.38
CA SER A 280 -5.34 -18.87 3.07
C SER A 280 -3.98 -18.37 2.56
N GLU A 281 -3.13 -17.79 3.42
CA GLU A 281 -1.76 -17.36 3.05
C GLU A 281 -0.90 -18.55 2.62
N LEU A 282 -0.95 -19.67 3.36
CA LEU A 282 -0.22 -20.88 3.03
C LEU A 282 -0.71 -21.47 1.71
N VAL A 283 -2.02 -21.59 1.52
CA VAL A 283 -2.61 -22.08 0.27
C VAL A 283 -2.21 -21.19 -0.89
N ALA A 284 -2.26 -19.86 -0.73
CA ALA A 284 -1.81 -18.92 -1.76
C ALA A 284 -0.32 -19.11 -2.10
N GLN A 285 0.53 -19.32 -1.09
CA GLN A 285 1.95 -19.54 -1.27
C GLN A 285 2.25 -20.87 -2.00
N PHE A 286 1.54 -21.95 -1.66
CA PHE A 286 1.74 -23.26 -2.31
C PHE A 286 1.13 -23.34 -3.71
N SER A 287 0.02 -22.64 -3.95
CA SER A 287 -0.67 -22.63 -5.25
C SER A 287 -0.08 -21.63 -6.24
N TYR A 288 0.82 -20.75 -5.80
CA TYR A 288 1.53 -19.83 -6.69
C TYR A 288 2.31 -20.62 -7.74
N ASN A 289 2.14 -20.25 -9.01
CA ASN A 289 2.69 -20.93 -10.18
C ASN A 289 2.24 -22.39 -10.38
N MET A 290 1.24 -22.90 -9.65
CA MET A 290 0.65 -24.20 -9.96
C MET A 290 -0.25 -24.13 -11.20
N PRO A 291 -0.13 -25.09 -12.14
CA PRO A 291 -1.07 -25.21 -13.25
C PRO A 291 -2.49 -25.46 -12.71
N GLY A 292 -3.47 -24.66 -13.12
CA GLY A 292 -4.86 -24.77 -12.67
C GLY A 292 -5.26 -23.81 -11.54
N ALA A 293 -4.34 -22.99 -11.00
CA ALA A 293 -4.65 -21.97 -9.99
C ALA A 293 -5.71 -20.93 -10.44
N PHE A 294 -6.03 -20.88 -11.73
CA PHE A 294 -7.11 -20.06 -12.28
C PHE A 294 -8.47 -20.30 -11.61
N PHE A 295 -8.80 -21.56 -11.27
CA PHE A 295 -10.10 -21.90 -10.70
C PHE A 295 -10.33 -21.37 -9.27
N VAL A 296 -9.24 -21.09 -8.55
CA VAL A 296 -9.27 -20.57 -7.17
C VAL A 296 -8.91 -19.07 -7.11
N GLY A 297 -8.71 -18.45 -8.28
CA GLY A 297 -8.13 -17.13 -8.43
C GLY A 297 -6.60 -17.20 -8.39
N TYR A 298 -5.94 -16.71 -9.45
CA TYR A 298 -4.47 -16.71 -9.54
C TYR A 298 -3.87 -15.93 -8.35
N PRO A 299 -3.04 -16.56 -7.50
CA PRO A 299 -2.41 -15.89 -6.36
C PRO A 299 -1.39 -14.84 -6.79
N VAL A 300 -1.28 -13.74 -6.06
CA VAL A 300 -0.38 -12.63 -6.40
C VAL A 300 0.36 -12.16 -5.16
N LYS A 301 1.63 -11.76 -5.30
CA LYS A 301 2.38 -11.20 -4.17
C LYS A 301 1.87 -9.80 -3.84
N VAL A 302 1.76 -9.53 -2.54
CA VAL A 302 1.34 -8.21 -2.05
C VAL A 302 2.26 -7.09 -2.54
N LEU A 303 3.56 -7.38 -2.64
CA LEU A 303 4.54 -6.42 -3.15
C LEU A 303 4.29 -6.03 -4.61
N ASP A 304 3.80 -6.95 -5.44
CA ASP A 304 3.49 -6.67 -6.84
C ASP A 304 2.24 -5.79 -6.95
N CYS A 305 1.21 -6.05 -6.12
CA CYS A 305 0.06 -5.15 -6.00
C CYS A 305 0.49 -3.74 -5.56
N ALA A 306 1.37 -3.64 -4.56
CA ALA A 306 1.88 -2.37 -4.09
C ALA A 306 2.66 -1.62 -5.17
N HIS A 307 3.49 -2.33 -5.94
CA HIS A 307 4.24 -1.76 -7.06
C HIS A 307 3.31 -1.22 -8.16
N VAL A 308 2.25 -1.96 -8.54
CA VAL A 308 1.25 -1.47 -9.51
C VAL A 308 0.58 -0.19 -8.99
N ILE A 309 0.11 -0.20 -7.74
CA ILE A 309 -0.57 0.96 -7.13
C ILE A 309 0.32 2.21 -7.19
N VAL A 310 1.58 2.09 -6.74
CA VAL A 310 2.49 3.24 -6.69
C VAL A 310 2.91 3.70 -8.08
N THR A 311 3.13 2.78 -9.01
CA THR A 311 3.51 3.12 -10.39
C THR A 311 2.36 3.80 -11.15
N GLU A 312 1.13 3.27 -11.06
CA GLU A 312 -0.04 3.88 -11.68
C GLU A 312 -0.37 5.25 -11.07
N ARG A 313 -0.09 5.43 -9.78
CA ARG A 313 -0.16 6.76 -9.14
C ARG A 313 0.79 7.75 -9.78
N VAL A 314 2.05 7.35 -9.94
CA VAL A 314 3.10 8.21 -10.48
C VAL A 314 2.89 8.49 -11.97
N LYS A 315 2.43 7.52 -12.76
CA LYS A 315 2.12 7.70 -14.19
C LYS A 315 1.09 8.79 -14.43
N HIS A 316 0.05 8.85 -13.59
CA HIS A 316 -1.01 9.86 -13.73
C HIS A 316 -0.51 11.29 -13.55
N PHE A 317 0.57 11.50 -12.80
CA PHE A 317 1.18 12.82 -12.62
C PHE A 317 1.87 13.36 -13.88
N LYS A 318 2.39 12.49 -14.74
CA LYS A 318 3.08 12.91 -15.97
C LYS A 318 2.14 13.32 -17.12
N LEU A 319 0.88 12.86 -17.10
CA LEU A 319 -0.05 13.11 -18.18
C LEU A 319 -0.95 14.31 -17.84
N PRO A 320 -0.97 15.37 -18.67
CA PRO A 320 -1.91 16.46 -18.50
C PRO A 320 -3.35 15.92 -18.46
N SER A 321 -4.14 16.43 -17.52
CA SER A 321 -5.50 15.99 -17.13
C SER A 321 -6.60 16.16 -18.20
N LEU A 322 -6.25 16.20 -19.48
CA LEU A 322 -7.15 16.47 -20.61
C LEU A 322 -7.77 15.21 -21.22
N GLN A 323 -7.46 14.01 -20.71
CA GLN A 323 -8.09 12.79 -21.21
C GLN A 323 -9.38 12.46 -20.47
N PRO A 324 -10.40 11.91 -21.18
CA PRO A 324 -11.63 11.47 -20.56
C PRO A 324 -11.35 10.42 -19.48
N GLN A 325 -12.25 10.36 -18.50
CA GLN A 325 -12.19 9.46 -17.36
C GLN A 325 -11.75 8.04 -17.78
N LYS A 326 -10.56 7.63 -17.34
CA LYS A 326 -10.02 6.30 -17.61
C LYS A 326 -10.23 5.42 -16.38
N VAL A 327 -11.17 4.49 -16.48
CA VAL A 327 -11.27 3.37 -15.52
C VAL A 327 -10.31 2.28 -15.98
N THR A 328 -9.30 1.99 -15.16
CA THR A 328 -8.30 0.96 -15.46
C THR A 328 -8.45 -0.21 -14.50
N TYR A 329 -8.52 -1.41 -15.06
CA TYR A 329 -8.62 -2.66 -14.30
C TYR A 329 -7.32 -3.45 -14.39
N PHE A 330 -6.90 -3.99 -13.25
CA PHE A 330 -5.76 -4.91 -13.17
C PHE A 330 -6.21 -6.27 -12.62
N SER A 331 -6.17 -7.29 -13.46
CA SER A 331 -6.34 -8.68 -13.05
C SER A 331 -5.08 -9.21 -12.36
N SER A 332 -5.20 -10.34 -11.66
CA SER A 332 -4.07 -11.00 -11.01
C SER A 332 -2.85 -11.22 -11.93
N GLN A 333 -3.07 -11.71 -13.15
CA GLN A 333 -1.98 -11.96 -14.11
C GLN A 333 -1.36 -10.66 -14.62
N GLN A 334 -2.17 -9.62 -14.78
CA GLN A 334 -1.67 -8.31 -15.17
C GLN A 334 -0.80 -7.70 -14.08
N ILE A 335 -1.16 -7.90 -12.80
CA ILE A 335 -0.37 -7.45 -11.65
C ILE A 335 0.97 -8.19 -11.59
N ASP A 336 0.97 -9.52 -11.66
CA ASP A 336 2.19 -10.34 -11.57
C ASP A 336 3.15 -10.06 -12.73
N SER A 337 2.63 -9.85 -13.94
CA SER A 337 3.44 -9.50 -15.13
C SER A 337 3.80 -8.01 -15.24
N TYR A 338 3.31 -7.15 -14.34
CA TYR A 338 3.41 -5.70 -14.48
C TYR A 338 4.86 -5.20 -14.39
N LYS A 339 5.62 -5.74 -13.42
CA LYS A 339 7.01 -5.34 -13.17
C LYS A 339 7.90 -5.64 -14.39
N ALA A 340 7.80 -6.85 -14.93
CA ALA A 340 8.55 -7.27 -16.12
C ALA A 340 8.25 -6.36 -17.34
N LYS A 341 6.99 -5.93 -17.51
CA LYS A 341 6.61 -5.03 -18.62
C LYS A 341 7.20 -3.63 -18.48
N ASN A 342 7.24 -3.07 -17.27
CA ASN A 342 7.82 -1.74 -17.05
C ASN A 342 9.35 -1.77 -17.11
N GLU A 343 10.01 -2.83 -16.62
CA GLU A 343 11.47 -2.97 -16.71
C GLU A 343 11.94 -3.00 -18.17
N ILE A 344 11.20 -3.69 -19.06
CA ILE A 344 11.50 -3.70 -20.50
C ILE A 344 11.26 -2.32 -21.14
N ALA A 345 10.25 -1.57 -20.67
CA ALA A 345 9.93 -0.24 -21.21
C ALA A 345 10.90 0.87 -20.78
N HIS A 346 11.78 0.62 -19.81
CA HIS A 346 12.84 1.54 -19.37
C HIS A 346 14.23 1.19 -19.95
N ILE A 347 14.34 0.12 -20.74
CA ILE A 347 15.57 -0.31 -21.44
C ILE A 347 15.60 0.18 -22.90
N TYR A 348 14.49 0.72 -23.40
CA TYR A 348 14.36 1.40 -24.70
C TYR A 348 13.99 2.87 -24.46
#